data_AF-A0A7X7JM48-F1
#
_entry.id   AF-A0A7X7JM48-F1
#
_cell.length_a   1.000
_cell.length_b   1.000
_cell.length_c   1.000
_cell.angle_alpha   90.00
_cell.angle_beta   90.00
_cell.angle_gamma   90.00
#
_symmetry.space_group_name_H-M   'P 1'
#
loop_
_entity.id
_entity.type
_entity.pdbx_description
1 polymer ?
#
loop_
_entity_poly.entity_id
_entity_poly.type
_entity_poly.pdbx_seq_one_letter_code
_entity_poly.pdbx_strand_id
1 'polypeptide(L)'
;MTAYQHPSALTRAIADLRRDLLGDDGPQISTVRNYNFAILPYDPEEEFELRERVDRLSEDLRQAGWNTATVPLHALLLRRLEAQGEDFLTAMIEREKRLWSKGADPGRGLRTLKERVVSLIEGPDGLAQDVIGEIHRVLDEDGNRTVIFLGRAGALYPFFRTSALLKHVAGHTRNAPVVLLYPGKVVGDTGLSFMGVLPPDRDYRPRIYR
;
A
#
# COMPACT_ATOMS: atom_id res chain seq x y z
N MET A 1 39.72 5.58 -5.55
CA MET A 1 38.85 5.49 -6.74
C MET A 1 37.46 5.09 -6.26
N THR A 2 36.59 6.07 -6.05
CA THR A 2 35.20 5.82 -5.62
C THR A 2 34.46 5.26 -6.82
N ALA A 3 34.17 3.95 -6.82
CA ALA A 3 33.36 3.35 -7.86
C ALA A 3 31.99 4.05 -7.87
N TYR A 4 31.65 4.67 -8.98
CA TYR A 4 30.35 5.33 -9.17
C TYR A 4 29.29 4.22 -9.19
N GLN A 5 28.68 3.92 -8.03
CA GLN A 5 27.56 3.00 -7.99
C GLN A 5 26.38 3.68 -8.67
N HIS A 6 25.88 3.07 -9.75
CA HIS A 6 24.63 3.52 -10.35
C HIS A 6 23.53 3.47 -9.28
N PRO A 7 22.69 4.51 -9.16
CA PRO A 7 21.60 4.51 -8.19
C PRO A 7 20.71 3.28 -8.38
N SER A 8 20.23 2.69 -7.29
CA SER A 8 19.30 1.56 -7.35
C SER A 8 18.00 1.94 -8.07
N ALA A 9 17.23 0.96 -8.55
CA ALA A 9 15.93 1.21 -9.16
C ALA A 9 15.01 1.98 -8.19
N LEU A 10 14.98 1.59 -6.91
CA LEU A 10 14.25 2.29 -5.87
C LEU A 10 14.73 3.75 -5.70
N THR A 11 16.03 4.01 -5.76
CA THR A 11 16.57 5.38 -5.69
C THR A 11 16.06 6.25 -6.83
N ARG A 12 16.07 5.72 -8.06
CA ARG A 12 15.55 6.44 -9.23
C ARG A 12 14.04 6.70 -9.12
N ALA A 13 13.27 5.68 -8.75
CA ALA A 13 11.83 5.79 -8.59
C ALA A 13 11.44 6.85 -7.54
N ILE A 14 12.15 6.90 -6.41
CA ILE A 14 11.94 7.92 -5.36
C ILE A 14 12.33 9.32 -5.87
N ALA A 15 13.44 9.45 -6.60
CA ALA A 15 13.87 10.74 -7.17
C ALA A 15 12.86 11.27 -8.19
N ASP A 16 12.33 10.40 -9.06
CA ASP A 16 11.28 10.76 -10.02
C ASP A 16 9.98 11.13 -9.32
N LEU A 17 9.56 10.37 -8.30
CA LEU A 17 8.39 10.69 -7.49
C LEU A 17 8.55 12.05 -6.80
N ARG A 18 9.72 12.31 -6.22
CA ARG A 18 10.04 13.58 -5.57
C ARG A 18 9.92 14.75 -6.54
N ARG A 19 10.53 14.64 -7.73
CA ARG A 19 10.46 15.67 -8.77
C ARG A 19 9.00 15.98 -9.11
N ASP A 20 8.18 14.95 -9.31
CA ASP A 20 6.80 15.15 -9.73
C ASP A 20 5.90 15.67 -8.60
N LEU A 21 6.15 15.30 -7.33
CA LEU A 21 5.41 15.84 -6.18
C LEU A 21 5.76 17.32 -5.91
N LEU A 22 6.99 17.73 -6.19
CA LEU A 22 7.52 19.08 -5.98
C LEU A 22 7.49 19.96 -7.25
N GLY A 23 6.72 19.57 -8.27
CA GLY A 23 6.60 20.36 -9.49
C GLY A 23 6.09 21.78 -9.22
N ASP A 24 6.53 22.75 -10.04
CA ASP A 24 6.24 24.18 -9.86
C ASP A 24 4.72 24.49 -9.89
N ASP A 25 3.95 23.73 -10.67
CA ASP A 25 2.48 23.83 -10.76
C ASP A 25 1.74 22.93 -9.74
N GLY A 26 2.47 22.33 -8.79
CA GLY A 26 1.97 21.35 -7.84
C GLY A 26 2.22 19.88 -8.25
N PRO A 27 1.65 18.91 -7.53
CA PRO A 27 1.94 17.48 -7.72
C PRO A 27 1.44 16.95 -9.06
N GLN A 28 2.36 16.45 -9.88
CA GLN A 28 2.13 15.92 -11.23
C GLN A 28 2.25 14.39 -11.29
N ILE A 29 1.60 13.72 -10.34
CA ILE A 29 1.70 12.27 -10.17
C ILE A 29 0.68 11.45 -10.97
N SER A 30 -0.18 12.11 -11.75
CA SER A 30 -1.22 11.46 -12.54
C SER A 30 -1.18 11.81 -14.01
N THR A 31 -1.54 10.83 -14.84
CA THR A 31 -1.80 11.01 -16.27
C THR A 31 -3.26 11.33 -16.57
N VAL A 32 -4.15 11.24 -15.59
CA VAL A 32 -5.61 11.44 -15.73
C VAL A 32 -6.08 12.59 -14.82
N ARG A 33 -6.85 13.53 -15.38
CA ARG A 33 -7.41 14.66 -14.62
C ARG A 33 -8.28 14.15 -13.46
N ASN A 34 -8.12 14.76 -12.28
CA ASN A 34 -8.84 14.43 -11.04
C ASN A 34 -8.59 13.02 -10.47
N TYR A 35 -7.52 12.36 -10.90
CA TYR A 35 -7.11 11.05 -10.37
C TYR A 35 -5.70 11.15 -9.81
N ASN A 36 -5.52 11.81 -8.65
CA ASN A 36 -4.19 12.05 -8.08
C ASN A 36 -3.66 10.82 -7.31
N PHE A 37 -3.50 9.72 -8.03
CA PHE A 37 -3.01 8.46 -7.49
C PHE A 37 -1.79 7.99 -8.27
N ALA A 38 -0.77 7.51 -7.56
CA ALA A 38 0.38 6.86 -8.15
C ALA A 38 0.80 5.61 -7.38
N ILE A 39 1.62 4.79 -8.01
CA ILE A 39 2.18 3.57 -7.43
C ILE A 39 3.69 3.65 -7.52
N LEU A 40 4.35 3.39 -6.40
CA LEU A 40 5.80 3.21 -6.34
C LEU A 40 6.10 1.74 -6.01
N PRO A 41 6.39 0.91 -7.02
CA PRO A 41 6.87 -0.45 -6.83
C PRO A 41 8.27 -0.46 -6.21
N TYR A 42 8.54 -1.43 -5.35
CA TYR A 42 9.85 -1.71 -4.77
C TYR A 42 10.01 -3.21 -4.54
N ASP A 43 11.25 -3.72 -4.50
CA ASP A 43 11.44 -5.13 -4.13
C ASP A 43 11.04 -5.32 -2.66
N PRO A 44 10.21 -6.32 -2.29
CA PRO A 44 9.82 -6.54 -0.90
C PRO A 44 10.99 -6.63 0.09
N GLU A 45 12.17 -7.08 -0.36
CA GLU A 45 13.39 -7.11 0.45
C GLU A 45 13.92 -5.71 0.82
N GLU A 46 13.58 -4.68 0.05
CA GLU A 46 13.96 -3.28 0.26
C GLU A 46 13.01 -2.52 1.22
N GLU A 47 12.07 -3.19 1.91
CA GLU A 47 11.05 -2.54 2.77
C GLU A 47 11.65 -1.53 3.77
N PHE A 48 12.77 -1.87 4.43
CA PHE A 48 13.38 -0.96 5.41
C PHE A 48 14.03 0.26 4.74
N GLU A 49 14.72 0.04 3.63
CA GLU A 49 15.35 1.10 2.84
C GLU A 49 14.31 2.04 2.21
N LEU A 50 13.18 1.49 1.75
CA LEU A 50 12.04 2.26 1.27
C LEU A 50 11.51 3.18 2.38
N ARG A 51 11.29 2.64 3.58
CA ARG A 51 10.74 3.43 4.70
C ARG A 51 11.63 4.62 5.02
N GLU A 52 12.93 4.39 5.14
CA GLU A 52 13.90 5.46 5.39
C GLU A 52 13.87 6.52 4.27
N ARG A 53 13.74 6.11 3.01
CA ARG A 53 13.63 7.05 1.88
C ARG A 53 12.33 7.82 1.84
N VAL A 54 11.20 7.19 2.17
CA VAL A 54 9.90 7.85 2.25
C VAL A 54 9.84 8.83 3.42
N ASP A 55 10.49 8.53 4.53
CA ASP A 55 10.63 9.44 5.66
C ASP A 55 11.41 10.70 5.25
N ARG A 56 12.57 10.54 4.59
CA ARG A 56 13.33 11.67 4.02
C ARG A 56 12.54 12.47 2.99
N LEU A 57 11.85 11.79 2.07
CA LEU A 57 10.97 12.44 1.09
C LEU A 57 9.88 13.25 1.80
N SER A 58 9.34 12.72 2.90
CA SER A 58 8.31 13.41 3.67
C SER A 58 8.85 14.67 4.35
N GLU A 59 10.09 14.65 4.83
CA GLU A 59 10.78 15.84 5.35
C GLU A 59 11.00 16.90 4.27
N ASP A 60 11.48 16.50 3.09
CA ASP A 60 11.65 17.38 1.94
C ASP A 60 10.33 18.06 1.53
N LEU A 61 9.24 17.29 1.48
CA LEU A 61 7.90 17.80 1.18
C LEU A 61 7.44 18.81 2.24
N ARG A 62 7.65 18.51 3.53
CA ARG A 62 7.36 19.43 4.63
C ARG A 62 8.15 20.73 4.55
N GLN A 63 9.44 20.66 4.20
CA GLN A 63 10.26 21.85 3.97
C GLN A 63 9.75 22.68 2.77
N ALA A 64 9.17 22.04 1.76
CA ALA A 64 8.52 22.69 0.63
C ALA A 64 7.07 23.16 0.91
N GLY A 65 6.62 23.08 2.16
CA GLY A 65 5.29 23.55 2.59
C GLY A 65 4.15 22.59 2.29
N TRP A 66 4.42 21.29 2.13
CA TRP A 66 3.40 20.24 2.04
C TRP A 66 3.25 19.50 3.36
N ASN A 67 2.03 19.14 3.71
CA ASN A 67 1.79 18.16 4.77
C ASN A 67 1.99 16.75 4.22
N THR A 68 2.36 15.82 5.10
CA THR A 68 2.61 14.43 4.71
C THR A 68 2.02 13.48 5.74
N ALA A 69 1.27 12.49 5.29
CA ALA A 69 0.75 11.44 6.14
C ALA A 69 1.07 10.07 5.55
N THR A 70 1.32 9.10 6.42
CA THR A 70 1.40 7.68 6.04
C THR A 70 0.22 6.95 6.63
N VAL A 71 -0.57 6.27 5.79
CA VAL A 71 -1.62 5.33 6.21
C VAL A 71 -1.01 3.91 6.25
N PRO A 72 -0.77 3.35 7.44
CA PRO A 72 -0.17 2.03 7.58
C PRO A 72 -1.21 0.92 7.38
N LEU A 73 -1.23 0.29 6.21
CA LEU A 73 -2.25 -0.72 5.87
C LEU A 73 -2.24 -1.94 6.82
N HIS A 74 -1.06 -2.32 7.33
CA HIS A 74 -0.94 -3.38 8.34
C HIS A 74 -1.69 -3.07 9.64
N ALA A 75 -1.66 -1.82 10.12
CA ALA A 75 -2.32 -1.44 11.36
C ALA A 75 -3.84 -1.44 11.19
N LEU A 76 -4.33 -1.01 10.02
CA LEU A 76 -5.76 -1.07 9.70
C LEU A 76 -6.28 -2.51 9.64
N LEU A 77 -5.51 -3.41 9.00
CA LEU A 77 -5.80 -4.84 9.01
C LEU A 77 -5.89 -5.39 10.45
N LEU A 78 -4.90 -5.10 11.29
CA LEU A 78 -4.86 -5.58 12.67
C LEU A 78 -6.02 -5.02 13.50
N ARG A 79 -6.29 -3.72 13.43
CA ARG A 79 -7.44 -3.10 14.13
C ARG A 79 -8.76 -3.75 13.75
N ARG A 80 -8.95 -4.07 12.46
CA ARG A 80 -10.17 -4.73 11.98
C ARG A 80 -10.31 -6.16 12.49
N LEU A 81 -9.20 -6.89 12.60
CA LEU A 81 -9.16 -8.22 13.21
C LEU A 81 -9.47 -8.14 14.71
N GLU A 82 -8.84 -7.21 15.43
CA GLU A 82 -9.04 -6.96 16.86
C GLU A 82 -10.50 -6.58 17.18
N ALA A 83 -11.14 -5.79 16.31
CA ALA A 83 -12.54 -5.41 16.46
C ALA A 83 -13.54 -6.59 16.41
N GLN A 84 -13.12 -7.78 15.95
CA GLN A 84 -13.96 -8.99 16.00
C GLN A 84 -14.02 -9.61 17.40
N GLY A 85 -13.14 -9.19 18.32
CA GLY A 85 -13.08 -9.69 19.69
C GLY A 85 -12.12 -10.86 19.89
N GLU A 86 -11.67 -11.03 21.14
CA GLU A 86 -10.66 -12.02 21.52
C GLU A 86 -11.12 -13.46 21.27
N ASP A 87 -12.39 -13.78 21.53
CA ASP A 87 -12.96 -15.11 21.30
C ASP A 87 -12.90 -15.50 19.81
N PHE A 88 -13.19 -14.54 18.92
CA PHE A 88 -13.12 -14.75 17.48
C PHE A 88 -11.68 -15.03 17.04
N LEU A 89 -10.72 -14.22 17.52
CA LEU A 89 -9.30 -14.38 17.20
C LEU A 89 -8.76 -15.72 17.70
N THR A 90 -9.06 -16.06 18.96
CA THR A 90 -8.67 -17.32 19.57
C THR A 90 -9.24 -18.50 18.80
N ALA A 91 -10.52 -18.47 18.44
CA ALA A 91 -11.16 -19.52 17.65
C ALA A 91 -10.52 -19.68 16.26
N MET A 92 -10.13 -18.59 15.60
CA MET A 92 -9.42 -18.65 14.32
C MET A 92 -8.04 -19.30 14.47
N ILE A 93 -7.26 -18.88 15.47
CA ILE A 93 -5.91 -19.40 15.74
C ILE A 93 -5.97 -20.90 16.04
N GLU A 94 -6.86 -21.32 16.94
CA GLU A 94 -6.99 -22.74 17.31
C GLU A 94 -7.51 -23.59 16.15
N ARG A 95 -8.40 -23.04 15.31
CA ARG A 95 -8.84 -23.73 14.10
C ARG A 95 -7.71 -23.91 13.11
N GLU A 96 -6.88 -22.90 12.87
CA GLU A 96 -5.74 -22.96 11.96
C GLU A 96 -4.71 -24.00 12.43
N LYS A 97 -4.31 -23.96 13.71
CA LYS A 97 -3.42 -24.96 14.33
C LYS A 97 -3.97 -26.39 14.21
N ARG A 98 -5.27 -26.58 14.48
CA ARG A 98 -5.93 -27.89 14.39
C ARG A 98 -5.98 -28.42 12.95
N LEU A 99 -6.12 -27.54 11.96
CA LEU A 99 -6.12 -27.93 10.55
C LEU A 99 -4.72 -28.31 10.09
N TRP A 100 -3.70 -27.59 10.57
CA TRP A 100 -2.29 -27.92 10.33
C TRP A 100 -1.90 -29.28 10.90
N SER A 101 -2.26 -29.56 12.16
CA SER A 101 -1.87 -30.81 12.84
C SER A 101 -2.47 -32.08 12.25
N LYS A 102 -3.56 -31.96 11.47
CA LYS A 102 -4.25 -33.10 10.82
C LYS A 102 -3.64 -33.52 9.47
N GLY A 103 -2.57 -32.86 9.02
CA GLY A 103 -1.51 -33.42 8.16
C GLY A 103 -1.82 -33.80 6.70
N ALA A 104 -3.08 -33.94 6.28
CA ALA A 104 -3.40 -34.40 4.92
C ALA A 104 -3.23 -33.32 3.83
N ASP A 105 -3.28 -32.04 4.19
CA ASP A 105 -3.14 -30.91 3.27
C ASP A 105 -2.49 -29.72 4.00
N PRO A 106 -1.18 -29.50 3.80
CA PRO A 106 -0.45 -28.41 4.45
C PRO A 106 -1.03 -27.01 4.15
N GLY A 107 -1.70 -26.83 3.01
CA GLY A 107 -2.28 -25.54 2.61
C GLY A 107 -3.66 -25.27 3.21
N ARG A 108 -4.29 -26.25 3.86
CA ARG A 108 -5.68 -26.13 4.32
C ARG A 108 -5.87 -25.08 5.40
N GLY A 109 -4.95 -25.02 6.37
CA GLY A 109 -4.97 -24.00 7.44
C GLY A 109 -4.92 -22.60 6.84
N LEU A 110 -3.95 -22.35 5.97
CA LEU A 110 -3.78 -21.06 5.29
C LEU A 110 -4.99 -20.68 4.43
N ARG A 111 -5.58 -21.61 3.67
CA ARG A 111 -6.78 -21.32 2.87
C ARG A 111 -7.98 -20.95 3.73
N THR A 112 -8.22 -21.68 4.83
CA THR A 112 -9.30 -21.35 5.77
C THR A 112 -9.07 -20.01 6.46
N LEU A 113 -7.83 -19.71 6.88
CA LEU A 113 -7.49 -18.40 7.44
C LEU A 113 -7.73 -17.30 6.40
N LYS A 114 -7.28 -17.53 5.16
CA LYS A 114 -7.46 -16.57 4.07
C LYS A 114 -8.93 -16.30 3.78
N GLU A 115 -9.78 -17.31 3.65
CA GLU A 115 -11.23 -17.15 3.45
C GLU A 115 -11.84 -16.26 4.55
N ARG A 116 -11.47 -16.50 5.80
CA ARG A 116 -11.99 -15.73 6.94
C ARG A 116 -11.51 -14.29 6.94
N VAL A 117 -10.21 -14.06 6.73
CA VAL A 117 -9.63 -12.71 6.69
C VAL A 117 -10.17 -11.93 5.49
N VAL A 118 -10.22 -12.54 4.30
CA VAL A 118 -10.79 -11.93 3.08
C VAL A 118 -12.21 -11.44 3.32
N SER A 119 -13.06 -12.25 3.97
CA SER A 119 -14.45 -11.87 4.24
C SER A 119 -14.60 -10.62 5.13
N LEU A 120 -13.55 -10.24 5.87
CA LEU A 120 -13.54 -9.02 6.69
C LEU A 120 -13.03 -7.80 5.92
N ILE A 121 -12.12 -7.99 4.97
CA ILE A 121 -11.35 -6.89 4.36
C ILE A 121 -11.75 -6.57 2.93
N GLU A 122 -12.48 -7.46 2.26
CA GLU A 122 -12.96 -7.26 0.90
C GLU A 122 -14.22 -6.40 0.83
N GLY A 123 -14.40 -5.72 -0.30
CA GLY A 123 -15.55 -4.86 -0.57
C GLY A 123 -15.36 -3.41 -0.10
N PRO A 124 -16.34 -2.53 -0.42
CA PRO A 124 -16.29 -1.11 -0.08
C PRO A 124 -16.31 -0.88 1.43
N ASP A 125 -17.07 -1.70 2.19
CA ASP A 125 -17.14 -1.65 3.66
C ASP A 125 -15.98 -2.41 4.33
N GLY A 126 -15.09 -2.97 3.51
CA GLY A 126 -13.86 -3.68 3.87
C GLY A 126 -12.75 -2.74 4.34
N LEU A 127 -11.51 -3.17 4.16
CA LEU A 127 -10.30 -2.38 4.45
C LEU A 127 -10.30 -1.02 3.70
N ALA A 128 -10.99 -0.95 2.56
CA ALA A 128 -11.15 0.29 1.83
C ALA A 128 -11.82 1.39 2.65
N GLN A 129 -12.88 1.08 3.40
CA GLN A 129 -13.57 2.03 4.27
C GLN A 129 -12.61 2.58 5.33
N ASP A 130 -11.78 1.73 5.94
CA ASP A 130 -10.83 2.15 6.96
C ASP A 130 -9.77 3.10 6.38
N VAL A 131 -9.26 2.79 5.19
CA VAL A 131 -8.31 3.66 4.48
C VAL A 131 -8.94 5.00 4.13
N ILE A 132 -10.18 5.01 3.63
CA ILE A 132 -10.93 6.24 3.33
C ILE A 132 -11.13 7.07 4.60
N GLY A 133 -11.49 6.42 5.72
CA GLY A 133 -11.63 7.08 7.02
C GLY A 133 -10.35 7.76 7.50
N GLU A 134 -9.21 7.07 7.42
CA GLU A 134 -7.91 7.67 7.78
C GLU A 134 -7.50 8.78 6.83
N ILE A 135 -7.74 8.63 5.51
CA ILE A 135 -7.50 9.70 4.53
C ILE A 135 -8.33 10.94 4.89
N HIS A 136 -9.63 10.77 5.16
CA HIS A 136 -10.49 11.88 5.55
C HIS A 136 -10.01 12.53 6.85
N ARG A 137 -9.68 11.74 7.87
CA ARG A 137 -9.15 12.25 9.15
C ARG A 137 -7.91 13.12 8.94
N VAL A 138 -6.94 12.64 8.16
CA VAL A 138 -5.74 13.39 7.81
C VAL A 138 -6.07 14.70 7.07
N LEU A 139 -6.96 14.64 6.08
CA LEU A 139 -7.33 15.82 5.29
C LEU A 139 -8.15 16.84 6.08
N ASP A 140 -8.92 16.41 7.08
CA ASP A 140 -9.67 17.28 7.97
C ASP A 140 -8.76 17.98 9.00
N GLU A 141 -7.66 17.32 9.43
CA GLU A 141 -6.67 17.87 10.37
C GLU A 141 -5.69 18.85 9.70
N ASP A 142 -5.12 18.46 8.56
CA ASP A 142 -3.95 19.14 7.98
C ASP A 142 -4.30 20.09 6.81
N GLY A 143 -5.59 20.21 6.44
CA GLY A 143 -6.06 21.17 5.43
C GLY A 143 -5.56 20.90 4.00
N ASN A 144 -5.40 21.97 3.21
CA ASN A 144 -5.02 21.91 1.79
C ASN A 144 -3.50 21.66 1.64
N ARG A 145 -3.10 20.85 0.64
CA ARG A 145 -1.69 20.46 0.31
C ARG A 145 -1.10 19.32 1.16
N THR A 146 -1.81 18.20 1.26
CA THR A 146 -1.31 16.97 1.91
C THR A 146 -0.97 15.88 0.91
N VAL A 147 0.21 15.27 1.03
CA VAL A 147 0.60 14.03 0.33
C VAL A 147 0.38 12.84 1.25
N ILE A 148 -0.30 11.82 0.75
CA ILE A 148 -0.62 10.61 1.51
C ILE A 148 0.10 9.41 0.94
N PHE A 149 0.86 8.71 1.77
CA PHE A 149 1.51 7.45 1.43
C PHE A 149 0.71 6.28 2.00
N LEU A 150 0.29 5.33 1.16
CA LEU A 150 -0.24 4.05 1.63
C LEU A 150 0.94 3.09 1.80
N GLY A 151 1.34 2.87 3.04
CA GLY A 151 2.53 2.10 3.40
C GLY A 151 2.20 0.72 3.97
N ARG A 152 3.25 -0.11 4.13
CA ARG A 152 3.18 -1.44 4.76
C ARG A 152 2.17 -2.37 4.06
N ALA A 153 2.00 -2.21 2.74
CA ALA A 153 1.06 -3.01 1.96
C ALA A 153 1.41 -4.50 1.95
N GLY A 154 2.68 -4.87 2.15
CA GLY A 154 3.13 -6.27 2.17
C GLY A 154 2.47 -7.12 3.25
N ALA A 155 2.03 -6.50 4.36
CA ALA A 155 1.28 -7.19 5.42
C ALA A 155 -0.09 -7.71 4.96
N LEU A 156 -0.59 -7.23 3.82
CA LEU A 156 -1.85 -7.70 3.24
C LEU A 156 -1.67 -9.03 2.49
N TYR A 157 -0.44 -9.43 2.14
CA TYR A 157 -0.18 -10.74 1.57
C TYR A 157 -0.34 -11.84 2.65
N PRO A 158 -0.95 -12.99 2.36
CA PRO A 158 -1.54 -13.42 1.09
C PRO A 158 -3.06 -13.16 0.98
N PHE A 159 -3.59 -12.32 1.86
CA PHE A 159 -5.03 -12.13 2.09
C PHE A 159 -5.67 -11.20 1.06
N PHE A 160 -5.03 -10.10 0.69
CA PHE A 160 -5.64 -9.05 -0.12
C PHE A 160 -4.75 -8.59 -1.27
N ARG A 161 -5.34 -8.36 -2.45
CA ARG A 161 -4.66 -7.67 -3.53
C ARG A 161 -4.90 -6.17 -3.38
N THR A 162 -3.84 -5.38 -3.41
CA THR A 162 -3.93 -3.91 -3.32
C THR A 162 -4.70 -3.30 -4.50
N SER A 163 -4.79 -3.96 -5.66
CA SER A 163 -5.64 -3.51 -6.78
C SER A 163 -7.11 -3.40 -6.39
N ALA A 164 -7.63 -4.32 -5.57
CA ALA A 164 -9.00 -4.25 -5.07
C ALA A 164 -9.21 -3.05 -4.14
N LEU A 165 -8.22 -2.76 -3.28
CA LEU A 165 -8.23 -1.57 -2.42
C LEU A 165 -8.35 -0.27 -3.24
N LEU A 166 -7.52 -0.14 -4.27
CA LEU A 166 -7.45 1.08 -5.07
C LEU A 166 -8.77 1.42 -5.78
N LYS A 167 -9.50 0.40 -6.24
CA LYS A 167 -10.82 0.57 -6.91
C LYS A 167 -11.82 1.31 -6.03
N HIS A 168 -11.74 1.13 -4.72
CA HIS A 168 -12.64 1.77 -3.76
C HIS A 168 -12.09 3.09 -3.22
N VAL A 169 -10.77 3.19 -2.99
CA VAL A 169 -10.16 4.38 -2.37
C VAL A 169 -10.06 5.57 -3.32
N ALA A 170 -9.79 5.35 -4.62
CA ALA A 170 -9.37 6.42 -5.51
C ALA A 170 -10.40 7.56 -5.71
N GLY A 171 -11.70 7.29 -5.53
CA GLY A 171 -12.77 8.29 -5.61
C GLY A 171 -12.92 9.17 -4.36
N HIS A 172 -12.17 8.89 -3.28
CA HIS A 172 -12.40 9.46 -1.94
C HIS A 172 -11.20 10.25 -1.42
N THR A 173 -10.26 10.63 -2.28
CA THR A 173 -9.02 11.32 -1.86
C THR A 173 -9.15 12.85 -1.86
N ARG A 174 -10.30 13.41 -2.25
CA ARG A 174 -10.55 14.86 -2.37
C ARG A 174 -9.46 15.59 -3.19
N ASN A 175 -8.97 14.94 -4.25
CA ASN A 175 -7.85 15.38 -5.09
C ASN A 175 -6.48 15.47 -4.39
N ALA A 176 -6.34 15.00 -3.15
CA ALA A 176 -5.03 14.87 -2.52
C ALA A 176 -4.18 13.83 -3.28
N PRO A 177 -2.88 14.10 -3.50
CA PRO A 177 -1.95 13.12 -4.05
C PRO A 177 -1.78 11.93 -3.10
N VAL A 178 -2.12 10.74 -3.58
CA VAL A 178 -1.96 9.48 -2.86
C VAL A 178 -0.97 8.57 -3.59
N VAL A 179 0.01 8.04 -2.87
CA VAL A 179 1.04 7.15 -3.41
C VAL A 179 0.93 5.79 -2.71
N LEU A 180 0.62 4.74 -3.46
CA LEU A 180 0.72 3.37 -2.96
C LEU A 180 2.18 2.90 -3.02
N LEU A 181 2.76 2.64 -1.87
CA LEU A 181 4.04 1.94 -1.75
C LEU A 181 3.78 0.44 -1.97
N TYR A 182 4.18 -0.06 -3.14
CA TYR A 182 3.80 -1.38 -3.62
C TYR A 182 4.96 -2.39 -3.54
N PRO A 183 4.94 -3.38 -2.63
CA PRO A 183 5.95 -4.41 -2.58
C PRO A 183 5.70 -5.41 -3.71
N GLY A 184 6.60 -5.46 -4.67
CA GLY A 184 6.49 -6.36 -5.81
C GLY A 184 7.23 -5.89 -7.05
N LYS A 185 6.90 -6.51 -8.18
CA LYS A 185 7.63 -6.31 -9.44
C LYS A 185 6.71 -5.84 -10.55
N VAL A 186 7.21 -4.91 -11.36
CA VAL A 186 6.57 -4.53 -12.62
C VAL A 186 6.82 -5.65 -13.64
N VAL A 187 5.77 -6.08 -14.33
CA VAL A 187 5.81 -7.11 -15.36
C VAL A 187 5.17 -6.58 -16.64
N GLY A 188 5.98 -6.44 -17.69
CA GLY A 188 5.57 -5.78 -18.93
C GLY A 188 5.31 -4.28 -18.70
N ASP A 189 4.33 -3.73 -19.43
CA ASP A 189 4.11 -2.28 -19.45
C ASP A 189 3.31 -1.74 -18.25
N THR A 190 2.38 -2.53 -17.70
CA THR A 190 1.50 -2.09 -16.60
C THR A 190 1.20 -3.16 -15.56
N GLY A 191 1.68 -4.39 -15.77
CA GLY A 191 1.42 -5.49 -14.84
C GLY A 191 2.18 -5.29 -13.54
N LEU A 192 1.54 -5.54 -12.40
CA LEU A 192 2.22 -5.59 -11.10
C LEU A 192 2.02 -6.95 -10.44
N SER A 193 3.13 -7.60 -10.09
CA SER A 193 3.17 -8.86 -9.35
C SER A 193 3.39 -8.56 -7.87
N PHE A 194 2.34 -8.79 -7.06
CA PHE A 194 2.37 -8.48 -5.64
C PHE A 194 3.30 -9.44 -4.91
N MET A 195 4.19 -8.89 -4.10
CA MET A 195 5.31 -9.58 -3.45
C MET A 195 6.26 -10.31 -4.42
N GLY A 196 6.12 -10.11 -5.74
CA GLY A 196 6.81 -10.92 -6.75
C GLY A 196 6.36 -12.38 -6.82
N VAL A 197 5.28 -12.75 -6.12
CA VAL A 197 4.78 -14.13 -6.01
C VAL A 197 3.44 -14.31 -6.72
N LEU A 198 2.54 -13.32 -6.62
CA LEU A 198 1.23 -13.42 -7.25
C LEU A 198 1.30 -13.19 -8.77
N PRO A 199 0.43 -13.84 -9.57
CA PRO A 199 0.31 -13.55 -10.98
C PRO A 199 0.09 -12.05 -11.23
N PRO A 200 0.80 -11.45 -12.22
CA PRO A 200 0.71 -10.03 -12.49
C PRO A 200 -0.72 -9.58 -12.76
N ASP A 201 -1.12 -8.50 -12.09
CA ASP A 201 -2.41 -7.85 -12.29
C ASP A 201 -2.22 -6.59 -13.16
N ARG A 202 -3.07 -6.42 -14.18
CA ARG A 202 -3.02 -5.32 -15.17
C ARG A 202 -4.14 -4.30 -14.97
N ASP A 203 -4.92 -4.42 -13.89
CA ASP A 203 -6.02 -3.50 -13.58
C ASP A 203 -5.54 -2.14 -13.04
N TYR A 204 -4.24 -1.96 -12.83
CA TYR A 204 -3.67 -0.69 -12.41
C TYR A 204 -3.77 0.35 -13.54
N ARG A 205 -4.49 1.43 -13.26
CA ARG A 205 -4.58 2.66 -14.06
C ARG A 205 -3.69 3.83 -13.58
N PRO A 206 -3.30 3.93 -12.29
CA PRO A 206 -2.38 4.99 -11.85
C PRO A 206 -1.04 4.99 -12.58
N ARG A 207 -0.32 6.10 -12.49
CA ARG A 207 1.10 6.17 -12.88
C ARG A 207 1.92 5.22 -12.02
N ILE A 208 2.86 4.50 -12.65
CA ILE A 208 3.77 3.55 -11.99
C ILE A 208 5.20 4.08 -12.13
N TYR A 209 5.87 4.33 -11.00
CA TYR A 209 7.28 4.76 -10.95
C TYR A 209 8.24 3.59 -11.19
N ARG A 210 9.45 3.86 -11.73
CA ARG A 210 10.44 2.86 -12.18
C ARG A 210 11.87 3.31 -11.93
#